data_AF-A0A7R9YJ33-F1
#
_entry.id   AF-A0A7R9YJ33-F1
#
_cell.length_a   1.000
_cell.length_b   1.000
_cell.length_c   1.000
_cell.angle_alpha   90.00
_cell.angle_beta   90.00
_cell.angle_gamma   90.00
#
_symmetry.space_group_name_H-M   'P 1'
#
loop_
_entity.id
_entity.type
_entity.pdbx_description
1 polymer ?
#
loop_
_entity_poly.entity_id
_entity_poly.type
_entity_poly.pdbx_seq_one_letter_code
_entity_poly.pdbx_strand_id
1 'polypeptide(L)'
;FFLSGGAIAMLFMARIAAGVLPASPLASRGYRTGRFTQKMGRRHTKGRGAKSFGFLTSKGAFVLTKAPEYHVPDMSACKLKPYVSYDTQTRLATDPKAP
;
A
#
# COMPACT_ATOMS: atom_id res chain seq x y z
N PHE A 1 26.44 50.97 17.44
CA PHE A 1 25.01 51.34 17.32
C PHE A 1 24.17 50.17 17.81
N PHE A 2 23.79 50.27 19.09
CA PHE A 2 23.04 49.28 19.85
C PHE A 2 21.57 49.38 19.42
N LEU A 3 21.13 48.56 18.47
CA LEU A 3 19.69 48.45 18.20
C LEU A 3 19.09 47.72 19.40
N SER A 4 18.42 48.48 20.25
CA SER A 4 17.76 48.01 21.47
C SER A 4 16.87 46.81 21.17
N GLY A 5 16.87 45.82 22.07
CA GLY A 5 16.09 44.58 21.94
C GLY A 5 14.57 44.78 21.72
N GLY A 6 14.06 46.02 21.85
CA GLY A 6 12.68 46.38 21.55
C GLY A 6 12.31 46.32 20.06
N ALA A 7 13.24 46.64 19.15
CA ALA A 7 12.93 46.65 17.71
C ALA A 7 12.67 45.22 17.17
N ILE A 8 13.43 44.24 17.66
CA ILE A 8 13.24 42.83 17.32
C ILE A 8 11.94 42.29 17.93
N ALA A 9 11.63 42.68 19.18
CA ALA A 9 10.39 42.29 19.85
C ALA A 9 9.13 42.89 19.17
N MET A 10 9.18 44.15 18.73
CA MET A 10 8.08 44.78 17.99
C MET A 10 7.84 44.13 16.63
N LEU A 11 8.89 43.75 15.90
CA LEU A 11 8.74 43.06 14.63
C LEU A 11 8.10 41.66 14.81
N PHE A 12 8.41 40.99 15.93
CA PHE A 12 7.82 39.70 16.30
C PHE A 12 6.34 39.83 16.68
N MET A 13 5.98 40.85 17.47
CA MET A 13 4.58 41.11 17.87
C MET A 13 3.71 41.62 16.72
N ALA A 14 4.26 42.47 15.84
CA ALA A 14 3.55 42.94 14.65
C ALA A 14 3.21 41.79 13.68
N ARG A 15 4.05 40.75 13.60
CA ARG A 15 3.80 39.58 12.75
C ARG A 15 2.74 38.64 13.33
N ILE A 16 2.64 38.53 14.66
CA ILE A 16 1.56 37.81 15.36
C ILE A 16 0.21 38.52 15.12
N ALA A 17 0.18 39.85 15.27
CA ALA A 17 -1.04 40.65 15.07
C ALA A 17 -1.54 40.63 13.62
N ALA A 18 -0.65 40.49 12.64
CA ALA A 18 -0.99 40.39 11.22
C ALA A 18 -1.47 38.99 10.77
N GLY A 19 -1.58 38.01 11.68
CA GLY A 19 -2.03 36.65 11.36
C GLY A 19 -1.05 35.82 10.52
N VAL A 20 0.10 36.40 10.13
CA VAL A 20 1.19 35.72 9.44
C VAL A 20 2.13 35.13 10.49
N LEU A 21 1.59 34.22 11.30
CA LEU A 21 2.43 33.26 12.00
C LEU A 21 3.21 32.53 10.90
N PRO A 22 4.55 32.42 10.93
CA PRO A 22 5.18 31.33 10.19
C PRO A 22 4.42 30.11 10.68
N ALA A 23 3.74 29.41 9.78
CA ALA A 23 3.15 28.13 10.13
C ALA A 23 4.26 27.41 10.88
N SER A 24 4.06 27.21 12.19
CA SER A 24 4.88 26.28 12.92
C SER A 24 4.86 25.04 12.02
N PRO A 25 6.00 24.42 11.70
CA PRO A 25 5.89 23.07 11.22
C PRO A 25 5.21 22.39 12.40
N LEU A 26 3.91 22.18 12.30
CA LEU A 26 3.17 21.29 13.15
C LEU A 26 3.78 19.96 12.77
N ALA A 27 4.96 19.72 13.34
CA ALA A 27 5.66 18.49 13.36
C ALA A 27 4.68 17.64 14.15
N SER A 28 3.76 17.01 13.43
CA SER A 28 3.17 15.80 13.95
C SER A 28 4.40 14.92 14.13
N ARG A 29 4.77 14.73 15.39
CA ARG A 29 5.77 13.72 15.77
C ARG A 29 5.06 12.39 15.55
N GLY A 30 4.75 12.08 14.29
CA GLY A 30 4.17 10.82 13.88
C GLY A 30 5.14 9.72 14.25
N TYR A 31 4.61 8.52 14.50
CA TYR A 31 5.39 7.35 14.90
C TYR A 31 6.63 7.19 14.01
N ARG A 32 7.80 7.58 14.53
CA ARG A 32 9.10 7.43 13.84
C ARG A 32 9.53 5.96 13.74
N THR A 33 8.81 5.09 14.42
CA THR A 33 9.01 3.64 14.56
C THR A 33 7.84 2.86 13.93
N GLY A 34 7.39 3.27 12.74
CA GLY A 34 6.50 2.46 11.92
C GLY A 34 7.26 1.33 11.21
N ARG A 35 6.55 0.26 10.80
CA ARG A 35 7.16 -0.83 10.02
C ARG A 35 7.71 -0.27 8.70
N PHE A 36 9.02 -0.40 8.51
CA PHE A 36 9.69 0.12 7.32
C PHE A 36 9.12 -0.50 6.03
N THR A 37 8.84 0.32 5.03
CA THR A 37 8.33 -0.11 3.71
C THR A 37 9.31 0.28 2.61
N GLN A 38 9.13 -0.28 1.41
CA GLN A 38 10.02 -0.05 0.27
C GLN A 38 10.21 1.44 -0.09
N LYS A 39 9.24 2.31 0.21
CA LYS A 39 9.29 3.74 -0.16
C LYS A 39 10.03 4.63 0.85
N MET A 40 10.38 4.10 2.03
CA MET A 40 10.83 4.91 3.16
C MET A 40 12.36 5.06 3.27
N GLY A 41 13.15 4.44 2.37
CA GLY A 41 14.62 4.48 2.38
C GLY A 41 15.24 4.77 1.02
N ARG A 42 16.44 5.37 1.02
CA ARG A 42 17.16 5.74 -0.23
C ARG A 42 17.66 4.53 -1.04
N ARG A 43 18.07 3.44 -0.38
CA ARG A 43 18.63 2.23 -1.02
C ARG A 43 18.18 0.94 -0.30
N HIS A 44 16.88 0.79 -0.08
CA HIS A 44 16.34 -0.40 0.57
C HIS A 44 15.23 -1.06 -0.26
N THR A 45 15.38 -2.35 -0.53
CA THR A 45 14.43 -3.16 -1.29
C THR A 45 13.87 -4.27 -0.39
N LYS A 46 12.71 -4.01 0.23
CA LYS A 46 12.04 -4.97 1.15
C LYS A 46 11.34 -6.14 0.44
N GLY A 47 10.94 -5.95 -0.83
CA GLY A 47 10.07 -6.87 -1.55
C GLY A 47 8.61 -6.83 -1.08
N ARG A 48 7.73 -7.56 -1.78
CA ARG A 48 6.28 -7.63 -1.51
C ARG A 48 5.77 -9.06 -1.29
N GLY A 49 6.67 -10.00 -0.97
CA GLY A 49 6.34 -11.42 -0.83
C GLY A 49 6.16 -12.17 -2.15
N ALA A 50 6.47 -11.55 -3.30
CA ALA A 50 6.57 -12.24 -4.57
C ALA A 50 7.77 -13.21 -4.55
N LYS A 51 7.55 -14.45 -5.01
CA LYS A 51 8.60 -15.46 -5.14
C LYS A 51 9.54 -15.09 -6.30
N SER A 52 10.81 -15.47 -6.20
CA SER A 52 11.78 -15.28 -7.28
C SER A 52 11.51 -16.26 -8.42
N PHE A 53 11.29 -15.75 -9.63
CA PHE A 53 11.05 -16.54 -10.85
C PHE A 53 12.33 -17.00 -11.57
N GLY A 54 13.49 -16.67 -11.01
CA GLY A 54 14.79 -16.89 -11.61
C GLY A 54 15.90 -16.37 -10.70
N PHE A 55 17.06 -16.05 -11.27
CA PHE A 55 18.23 -15.63 -10.51
C PHE A 55 18.93 -14.41 -11.12
N LEU A 56 19.71 -13.71 -10.29
CA LEU A 56 20.60 -12.64 -10.72
C LEU A 56 21.94 -13.24 -11.14
N THR A 57 22.44 -12.83 -12.29
CA THR A 57 23.79 -13.16 -12.78
C THR A 57 24.85 -12.42 -11.98
N SER A 58 26.11 -12.83 -12.09
CA SER A 58 27.25 -12.14 -11.47
C SER A 58 27.38 -10.67 -11.91
N LYS A 59 26.84 -10.32 -13.09
CA LYS A 59 26.80 -8.96 -13.63
C LYS A 59 25.57 -8.15 -13.17
N GLY A 60 24.70 -8.71 -12.35
CA GLY A 60 23.48 -8.08 -11.85
C GLY A 60 22.28 -8.09 -12.82
N ALA A 61 22.41 -8.70 -14.00
CA ALA A 61 21.27 -8.92 -14.90
C ALA A 61 20.40 -10.08 -14.39
N PHE A 62 19.08 -9.99 -14.60
CA PHE A 62 18.13 -11.02 -14.18
C PHE A 62 17.84 -12.01 -15.29
N VAL A 63 17.92 -13.31 -14.99
CA VAL A 63 17.56 -14.40 -15.90
C VAL A 63 16.33 -15.11 -15.37
N LEU A 64 15.27 -15.15 -16.18
CA LEU A 64 14.00 -15.80 -15.85
C LEU A 64 14.08 -17.31 -16.12
N THR A 65 13.68 -18.14 -15.16
CA THR A 65 13.76 -19.60 -15.26
C THR A 65 12.39 -20.28 -15.26
N LYS A 66 11.45 -19.79 -14.45
CA LYS A 66 10.12 -20.38 -14.30
C LYS A 66 9.07 -19.29 -14.19
N ALA A 67 8.11 -19.28 -15.11
CA ALA A 67 6.89 -18.49 -15.00
C ALA A 67 5.75 -19.40 -14.48
N PRO A 68 4.80 -18.87 -13.69
CA PRO A 68 3.60 -19.62 -13.34
C PRO A 68 2.76 -19.83 -14.59
N GLU A 69 2.43 -21.09 -14.89
CA GLU A 69 1.51 -21.44 -15.96
C GLU A 69 0.10 -21.53 -15.39
N TYR A 70 -0.84 -20.81 -16.01
CA TYR A 70 -2.25 -20.91 -15.68
C TYR A 70 -2.92 -21.78 -16.75
N HIS A 71 -3.25 -23.03 -16.39
CA HIS A 71 -4.02 -23.91 -17.26
C HIS A 71 -5.49 -23.45 -17.24
N VAL A 72 -5.86 -22.62 -18.22
CA VAL A 72 -7.24 -22.18 -18.41
C VAL A 72 -7.94 -23.18 -19.32
N PRO A 73 -8.92 -23.96 -18.83
CA PRO A 73 -9.68 -24.87 -19.68
C PRO A 73 -10.63 -24.10 -20.62
N ASP A 74 -11.00 -24.70 -21.75
CA ASP A 74 -12.06 -24.15 -22.60
C ASP A 74 -13.42 -24.24 -21.89
N MET A 75 -14.12 -23.11 -21.80
CA MET A 75 -15.39 -22.96 -21.09
C MET A 75 -16.59 -22.84 -22.04
N SER A 76 -16.39 -22.99 -23.36
CA SER A 76 -17.43 -22.84 -24.39
C SER A 76 -18.67 -23.71 -24.13
N ALA A 77 -18.52 -24.90 -23.54
CA ALA A 77 -19.60 -25.82 -23.21
C ALA A 77 -19.99 -25.84 -21.71
N CYS A 78 -19.47 -24.92 -20.88
CA CYS A 78 -19.74 -24.92 -19.44
C CYS A 78 -21.07 -24.24 -19.11
N LYS A 79 -22.08 -25.03 -18.71
CA LYS A 79 -23.39 -24.52 -18.26
C LYS A 79 -23.35 -23.93 -16.84
N LEU A 80 -22.32 -24.26 -16.06
CA LEU A 80 -22.17 -23.82 -14.68
C LEU A 80 -21.84 -22.32 -14.62
N LYS A 81 -22.57 -21.60 -13.77
CA LYS A 81 -22.37 -20.18 -13.47
C LYS A 81 -21.80 -20.05 -12.04
N PRO A 82 -21.09 -18.96 -11.71
CA PRO A 82 -20.49 -18.79 -10.38
C PRO A 82 -21.51 -18.74 -9.24
N TYR A 83 -22.76 -18.38 -9.56
CA TYR A 83 -23.84 -18.28 -8.62
C TYR A 83 -25.01 -19.16 -9.05
N VAL A 84 -25.73 -19.63 -8.04
CA VAL A 84 -26.96 -20.39 -8.17
C VAL A 84 -28.15 -19.43 -8.05
N SER A 85 -29.29 -19.75 -8.65
CA SER A 85 -30.53 -19.00 -8.45
C SER A 85 -31.01 -19.09 -7.01
N TYR A 86 -31.64 -18.04 -6.50
CA TYR A 86 -32.19 -18.03 -5.14
C TYR A 86 -33.33 -19.02 -4.93
N ASP A 87 -34.03 -19.41 -6.01
CA ASP A 87 -35.18 -20.30 -5.95
C ASP A 87 -34.80 -21.79 -5.79
N THR A 88 -33.50 -22.11 -5.67
CA THR A 88 -33.07 -23.50 -5.47
C THR A 88 -33.30 -23.95 -4.04
N GLN A 89 -33.85 -25.14 -3.88
CA GLN A 89 -33.96 -25.79 -2.58
C GLN A 89 -32.58 -26.29 -2.12
N THR A 90 -32.17 -25.88 -0.92
CA THR A 90 -30.95 -26.38 -0.28
C THR A 90 -31.13 -27.86 0.05
N ARG A 91 -30.28 -28.72 -0.51
CA ARG A 91 -30.33 -30.16 -0.25
C ARG A 91 -29.78 -30.46 1.15
N LEU A 92 -30.58 -31.09 2.01
CA LEU A 92 -30.13 -31.60 3.31
C LEU A 92 -29.65 -33.05 3.13
N ALA A 93 -28.60 -33.43 3.88
CA ALA A 93 -27.92 -34.72 3.69
C ALA A 93 -28.80 -35.96 3.93
N THR A 94 -29.97 -35.77 4.54
CA THR A 94 -30.97 -36.82 4.84
C THR A 94 -31.95 -37.10 3.71
N ASP A 95 -31.89 -36.39 2.57
CA ASP A 95 -32.88 -36.53 1.51
C ASP A 95 -32.47 -37.61 0.48
N PRO A 96 -33.10 -38.81 0.49
CA PRO A 96 -32.83 -39.83 -0.52
C PRO A 96 -33.41 -39.37 -1.86
N LYS A 97 -32.50 -39.03 -2.78
CA LYS A 97 -32.66 -38.93 -4.23
C LYS A 97 -34.10 -38.66 -4.73
N ALA A 98 -34.42 -37.39 -4.96
CA ALA A 98 -35.46 -37.01 -5.94
C ALA A 98 -34.76 -36.60 -7.27
N PRO A 99 -35.44 -36.75 -8.41
CA PRO A 99 -34.90 -37.19 -9.72
C PRO A 99 -33.74 -36.38 -10.29
#